data_AF-A0A949F8I9-F1
#
_entry.id   AF-A0A949F8I9-F1
#
_cell.length_a   1.000
_cell.length_b   1.000
_cell.length_c   1.000
_cell.angle_alpha   90.00
_cell.angle_beta   90.00
_cell.angle_gamma   90.00
#
_symmetry.space_group_name_H-M   'P 1'
#
loop_
_entity.id
_entity.type
_entity.pdbx_description
1 polymer ?
#
loop_
_entity_poly.entity_id
_entity_poly.type
_entity_poly.pdbx_seq_one_letter_code
_entity_poly.pdbx_strand_id
1 'polypeptide(L)'
;MPMSILVARLELGKVHCRLCCDGEKVFLEDSVEEIQSRVQEYLERDLEYKTSEWVDGKEVRKVITAAPGTAEHFSALVWHYIPHRAKVGVSVIKNEGKVSFEERAEILRDDL
;
A
#
# COMPACT_ATOMS: atom_id res chain seq x y z
N MET A 1 -7.76 19.68 3.74
CA MET A 1 -8.87 18.72 3.90
C MET A 1 -8.29 17.49 4.57
N PRO A 2 -8.93 16.86 5.56
CA PRO A 2 -8.34 15.68 6.18
C PRO A 2 -8.37 14.53 5.17
N MET A 3 -7.22 13.96 4.84
CA MET A 3 -7.10 12.86 3.88
C MET A 3 -7.17 11.51 4.62
N SER A 4 -7.86 10.56 4.00
CA SER A 4 -8.02 9.19 4.50
C SER A 4 -6.73 8.42 4.33
N ILE A 5 -6.16 7.91 5.43
CA ILE A 5 -4.92 7.12 5.39
C ILE A 5 -5.27 5.67 5.03
N LEU A 6 -4.79 5.19 3.87
CA LEU A 6 -4.82 3.77 3.54
C LEU A 6 -3.60 3.10 4.18
N VAL A 7 -3.81 1.96 4.83
CA VAL A 7 -2.76 1.24 5.54
C VAL A 7 -2.79 -0.24 5.15
N ALA A 8 -1.63 -0.81 4.85
CA ALA A 8 -1.45 -2.23 4.68
C ALA A 8 -0.36 -2.76 5.63
N ARG A 9 -0.59 -3.90 6.28
CA ARG A 9 0.45 -4.60 7.04
C ARG A 9 1.29 -5.45 6.09
N LEU A 10 2.61 -5.22 6.13
CA LEU A 10 3.59 -6.00 5.41
C LEU A 10 4.26 -7.00 6.35
N GLU A 11 4.48 -8.22 5.87
CA GLU A 11 5.02 -9.32 6.69
C GLU A 11 6.11 -10.09 5.94
N LEU A 12 7.22 -10.36 6.62
CA LEU A 12 8.30 -11.19 6.11
C LEU A 12 8.86 -12.05 7.26
N GLY A 13 8.53 -13.34 7.26
CA GLY A 13 8.90 -14.22 8.36
C GLY A 13 8.30 -13.75 9.70
N LYS A 14 9.15 -13.31 10.63
CA LYS A 14 8.73 -12.79 11.95
C LYS A 14 8.65 -11.27 12.01
N VAL A 15 9.17 -10.57 11.00
CA VAL A 15 9.19 -9.11 10.97
C VAL A 15 7.97 -8.57 10.23
N HIS A 16 7.53 -7.38 10.63
CA HIS A 16 6.41 -6.69 10.01
C HIS A 16 6.63 -5.18 10.04
N CYS A 17 6.00 -4.48 9.11
CA CYS A 17 5.89 -3.02 9.11
C CYS A 17 4.55 -2.60 8.48
N ARG A 18 4.31 -1.30 8.35
CA ARG A 18 3.10 -0.76 7.75
C ARG A 18 3.45 0.00 6.48
N LEU A 19 2.74 -0.28 5.40
CA LEU A 19 2.69 0.57 4.21
C LEU A 19 1.53 1.54 4.38
N CYS A 20 1.80 2.83 4.30
CA CYS A 20 0.82 3.89 4.51
C CYS A 20 0.73 4.77 3.26
N CYS A 21 -0.47 5.21 2.91
CA CYS A 21 -0.73 6.21 1.89
C CYS A 21 -1.56 7.33 2.50
N ASP A 22 -1.01 8.55 2.50
CA ASP A 22 -1.67 9.74 3.05
C ASP A 22 -2.46 10.54 2.00
N GLY A 23 -2.48 10.06 0.74
CA GLY A 23 -3.11 10.72 -0.40
C GLY A 23 -2.17 11.59 -1.23
N GLU A 24 -0.94 11.82 -0.76
CA GLU A 24 0.14 12.49 -1.50
C GLU A 24 1.35 11.59 -1.72
N LYS A 25 1.64 10.70 -0.77
CA LYS A 25 2.80 9.81 -0.76
C LYS A 25 2.43 8.43 -0.23
N VAL A 26 3.20 7.44 -0.67
CA VAL A 26 3.21 6.10 -0.09
C VAL A 26 4.54 5.89 0.63
N PHE A 27 4.50 5.49 1.89
CA PHE A 27 5.68 5.36 2.74
C PHE A 27 5.55 4.18 3.70
N LEU A 28 6.67 3.82 4.35
CA LEU A 28 6.69 2.78 5.37
C LEU A 28 6.71 3.41 6.78
N GLU A 29 5.83 2.96 7.66
CA GLU A 29 5.91 3.20 9.12
C GLU A 29 6.47 1.94 9.80
N ASP A 30 7.21 2.13 10.89
CA ASP A 30 7.90 1.07 11.64
C ASP A 30 8.76 0.17 10.74
N SER A 31 9.43 0.78 9.76
CA SER A 31 10.15 0.06 8.71
C SER A 31 11.29 -0.78 9.28
N VAL A 32 11.28 -2.07 8.97
CA VAL A 32 12.40 -2.99 9.21
C VAL A 32 13.24 -3.09 7.94
N GLU A 33 14.56 -3.00 8.08
CA GLU A 33 15.53 -2.94 6.96
C GLU A 33 15.30 -4.04 5.91
N GLU A 34 14.97 -5.26 6.35
CA GLU A 34 14.74 -6.39 5.44
C GLU A 34 13.52 -6.18 4.53
N ILE A 35 12.41 -5.64 5.05
CA ILE A 35 11.23 -5.33 4.25
C ILE A 35 11.50 -4.08 3.40
N GLN A 36 12.12 -3.06 3.99
CA GLN A 36 12.43 -1.80 3.31
C GLN A 36 13.27 -2.03 2.06
N SER A 37 14.35 -2.82 2.17
CA SER A 37 15.25 -3.12 1.04
C SER A 37 14.55 -3.76 -0.16
N ARG A 38 13.43 -4.46 0.05
CA ARG A 38 12.64 -5.10 -1.02
C ARG A 38 11.54 -4.22 -1.58
N VAL A 39 11.04 -3.26 -0.80
CA VAL A 39 9.86 -2.47 -1.18
C VAL A 39 10.23 -1.07 -1.67
N GLN A 40 11.35 -0.50 -1.22
CA GLN A 40 11.73 0.88 -1.48
C GLN A 40 11.74 1.26 -2.96
N GLU A 41 12.22 0.37 -3.84
CA GLU A 41 12.29 0.64 -5.29
C GLU A 41 10.93 0.89 -5.95
N TYR A 42 9.83 0.47 -5.31
CA TYR A 42 8.48 0.57 -5.84
C TYR A 42 7.72 1.80 -5.32
N LEU A 43 8.19 2.43 -4.24
CA LEU A 43 7.46 3.51 -3.55
C LEU A 43 7.47 4.82 -4.33
N GLU A 44 8.54 5.10 -5.08
CA GLU A 44 8.77 6.41 -5.71
C GLU A 44 8.68 6.38 -7.24
N ARG A 45 8.29 5.25 -7.83
CA ARG A 45 8.19 5.09 -9.29
C ARG A 45 6.80 4.73 -9.75
N ASP A 46 6.52 5.05 -11.02
CA ASP A 46 5.30 4.61 -11.69
C ASP A 46 5.21 3.08 -11.71
N LEU A 47 4.01 2.57 -11.47
CA LEU A 47 3.74 1.14 -11.43
C LEU A 47 2.77 0.75 -12.54
N GLU A 48 3.20 -0.18 -13.39
CA GLU A 48 2.36 -0.74 -14.43
C GLU A 48 1.74 -2.06 -13.98
N TYR A 49 0.42 -2.14 -14.02
CA TYR A 49 -0.30 -3.37 -13.71
C TYR A 49 -1.34 -3.68 -14.77
N LYS A 50 -1.64 -4.98 -14.91
CA LYS A 50 -2.63 -5.48 -15.86
C LYS A 50 -3.94 -5.66 -15.12
N THR A 51 -5.01 -5.12 -15.69
CA THR A 51 -6.38 -5.35 -15.24
C THR A 51 -7.25 -5.84 -16.39
N SER A 52 -8.40 -6.40 -16.06
CA SER A 52 -9.41 -6.86 -17.01
C SER A 52 -10.73 -6.16 -16.72
N GLU A 53 -11.37 -5.64 -17.76
CA GLU A 53 -12.70 -5.05 -17.69
C GLU A 53 -13.63 -5.74 -18.69
N TRP A 54 -14.89 -5.92 -18.32
CA TRP A 54 -15.91 -6.43 -19.23
C TRP A 54 -16.59 -5.27 -19.96
N VAL A 55 -16.46 -5.24 -21.28
CA VAL A 55 -17.11 -4.24 -22.16
C VAL A 55 -17.93 -4.98 -23.20
N ASP A 56 -19.23 -4.71 -23.25
CA ASP A 56 -20.19 -5.35 -24.17
C ASP A 56 -20.09 -6.89 -24.20
N GLY A 57 -19.93 -7.50 -23.02
CA GLY A 57 -19.84 -8.96 -22.87
C GLY A 57 -18.51 -9.58 -23.30
N LYS A 58 -17.47 -8.78 -23.57
CA LYS A 58 -16.10 -9.24 -23.83
C LYS A 58 -15.14 -8.77 -22.75
N GLU A 59 -14.27 -9.66 -22.28
CA GLU A 59 -13.17 -9.29 -21.39
C GLU A 59 -12.07 -8.57 -22.19
N VAL A 60 -11.79 -7.32 -21.81
CA VAL A 60 -10.74 -6.48 -22.39
C VAL A 60 -9.64 -6.30 -21.36
N ARG A 61 -8.43 -6.75 -21.71
CA ARG A 61 -7.24 -6.55 -20.87
C ARG A 61 -6.63 -5.18 -21.15
N LYS A 62 -6.32 -4.45 -20.08
CA LYS A 62 -5.67 -3.12 -20.15
C LYS A 62 -4.44 -3.10 -19.26
N VAL A 63 -3.45 -2.32 -19.68
CA VAL A 63 -2.30 -1.94 -18.85
C VAL A 63 -2.61 -0.55 -18.30
N ILE A 64 -2.52 -0.40 -16.98
CA ILE A 64 -2.70 0.87 -16.29
C ILE A 64 -1.38 1.24 -15.62
N THR A 65 -1.03 2.52 -15.69
CA THR A 65 0.13 3.10 -15.02
C THR A 65 -0.36 3.91 -13.83
N ALA A 66 0.02 3.49 -12.62
CA ALA A 66 -0.31 4.16 -11.37
C ALA A 66 0.83 5.08 -10.93
N ALA A 67 0.53 6.38 -10.83
CA ALA A 67 1.50 7.40 -10.43
C ALA A 67 1.80 7.35 -8.92
N PRO A 68 3.06 7.52 -8.47
CA PRO A 68 3.46 7.50 -7.06
C PRO A 68 2.57 8.34 -6.16
N GLY A 69 2.30 7.85 -4.95
CA GLY A 69 1.59 8.60 -3.92
C GLY A 69 0.06 8.56 -4.04
N THR A 70 -0.47 8.12 -5.18
CA THR A 70 -1.92 7.99 -5.38
C THR A 70 -2.51 6.75 -4.69
N ALA A 71 -3.82 6.76 -4.43
CA ALA A 71 -4.52 5.57 -3.94
C ALA A 71 -4.42 4.38 -4.92
N GLU A 72 -4.35 4.66 -6.22
CA GLU A 72 -4.14 3.63 -7.24
C GLU A 72 -2.74 3.03 -7.14
N HIS A 73 -1.72 3.84 -6.87
CA HIS A 73 -0.36 3.37 -6.63
C HIS A 73 -0.25 2.50 -5.39
N PHE A 74 -0.89 2.91 -4.29
CA PHE A 74 -1.03 2.05 -3.10
C PHE A 74 -1.71 0.71 -3.43
N SER A 75 -2.80 0.74 -4.21
CA SER A 75 -3.49 -0.47 -4.65
C SER A 75 -2.58 -1.37 -5.51
N ALA A 76 -1.85 -0.79 -6.47
CA ALA A 76 -0.92 -1.51 -7.32
C ALA A 76 0.21 -2.16 -6.52
N LEU A 77 0.76 -1.45 -5.52
CA LEU A 77 1.74 -1.99 -4.58
C LEU A 77 1.21 -3.22 -3.86
N VAL A 78 0.05 -3.09 -3.23
CA VAL A 78 -0.56 -4.14 -2.39
C VAL A 78 -0.93 -5.38 -3.20
N TRP A 79 -1.54 -5.22 -4.38
CA TRP A 79 -2.12 -6.34 -5.12
C TRP A 79 -1.20 -6.94 -6.17
N HIS A 80 -0.29 -6.15 -6.75
CA HIS A 80 0.45 -6.59 -7.93
C HIS A 80 1.97 -6.64 -7.73
N TYR A 81 2.51 -5.80 -6.85
CA TYR A 81 3.96 -5.65 -6.73
C TYR A 81 4.54 -6.29 -5.48
N ILE A 82 4.04 -5.96 -4.29
CA ILE A 82 4.65 -6.38 -3.03
C ILE A 82 4.59 -7.92 -2.86
N PRO A 83 3.42 -8.59 -3.00
CA PRO A 83 3.37 -10.05 -2.86
C PRO A 83 4.14 -10.78 -3.96
N HIS A 84 4.08 -10.27 -5.19
CA HIS A 84 4.52 -11.02 -6.37
C HIS A 84 5.96 -10.72 -6.79
N ARG A 85 6.40 -9.46 -6.67
CA ARG A 85 7.74 -9.00 -7.04
C ARG A 85 8.66 -8.85 -5.83
N ALA A 86 8.22 -8.16 -4.77
CA ALA A 86 9.03 -7.98 -3.56
C ALA A 86 9.05 -9.23 -2.65
N LYS A 87 8.14 -10.19 -2.87
CA LYS A 87 8.01 -11.42 -2.06
C LYS A 87 7.79 -11.13 -0.57
N VAL A 88 7.00 -10.11 -0.28
CA VAL A 88 6.59 -9.73 1.08
C VAL A 88 5.08 -9.97 1.19
N GLY A 89 4.64 -10.60 2.29
CA GLY A 89 3.23 -10.85 2.54
C GLY A 89 2.46 -9.56 2.81
N VAL A 90 1.19 -9.53 2.40
CA VAL A 90 0.25 -8.47 2.76
C VAL A 90 -0.95 -9.11 3.44
N SER A 91 -1.23 -8.76 4.69
CA SER A 91 -2.21 -9.48 5.52
C SER A 91 -3.44 -8.66 5.90
N VAL A 92 -3.27 -7.35 6.14
CA VAL A 92 -4.34 -6.46 6.60
C VAL A 92 -4.33 -5.22 5.73
N ILE A 93 -5.48 -4.84 5.17
CA ILE A 93 -5.66 -3.57 4.44
C ILE A 93 -6.81 -2.82 5.11
N LYS A 94 -6.55 -1.61 5.58
CA LYS A 94 -7.51 -0.78 6.33
C LYS A 94 -7.53 0.63 5.75
N ASN A 95 -8.70 1.25 5.79
CA ASN A 95 -8.84 2.70 5.65
C ASN A 95 -9.00 3.26 7.06
N GLU A 96 -7.97 3.93 7.57
CA GLU A 96 -7.95 4.46 8.94
C GLU A 96 -8.61 5.85 9.04
N GLY A 97 -9.25 6.31 7.96
CA GLY A 97 -10.02 7.55 7.97
C GLY A 97 -9.15 8.79 8.16
N LYS A 98 -9.78 9.85 8.63
CA LYS A 98 -9.29 11.24 8.68
C LYS A 98 -8.62 11.56 10.03
N VAL A 99 -7.66 10.76 10.47
CA VAL A 99 -7.08 10.90 11.82
C VAL A 99 -5.63 11.37 11.70
N SER A 100 -5.27 12.41 12.45
CA SER A 100 -3.89 12.92 12.47
C SER A 100 -2.93 11.91 13.11
N PHE A 101 -1.63 12.01 12.80
CA PHE A 101 -0.61 11.12 13.37
C PHE A 101 -0.57 11.17 14.90
N GLU A 102 -0.78 12.35 15.49
CA GLU A 102 -0.79 12.57 16.94
C GLU A 102 -1.97 11.86 17.62
N GLU A 103 -3.15 11.90 17.01
CA GLU A 103 -4.35 11.18 17.50
C GLU A 103 -4.23 9.64 17.29
N ARG A 104 -3.48 9.17 16.27
CA ARG A 104 -3.25 7.74 16.03
C ARG A 104 -2.39 7.06 17.12
N ALA A 105 -1.43 7.79 17.70
CA ALA A 105 -0.55 7.23 18.74
C ALA A 105 -1.27 6.95 20.07
N GLU A 106 -2.39 7.64 20.35
CA GLU A 106 -3.25 7.36 21.50
C GLU A 106 -4.16 6.15 21.25
N ILE A 107 -4.82 6.07 20.08
CA ILE A 107 -5.73 4.97 19.75
C ILE A 107 -5.02 3.60 19.77
N LEU A 108 -3.77 3.53 19.29
CA LEU A 108 -3.00 2.28 19.26
C LEU A 108 -2.45 1.84 20.64
N ARG A 109 -2.48 2.71 21.66
CA ARG A 109 -2.11 2.33 23.04
C ARG A 109 -3.26 1.68 23.80
N ASP A 110 -4.51 1.95 23.43
CA ASP A 110 -5.68 1.41 24.12
C ASP A 110 -6.09 0.00 23.63
N ASP A 111 -5.54 -0.46 22.51
CA ASP A 111 -5.79 -1.80 21.91
C ASP A 111 -4.69 -2.85 22.25
N LEU A 112 -3.80 -2.55 23.21
CA LEU A 112 -2.71 -3.42 23.71
C LEU A 112 -2.90 -3.75 25.20
#